data_AF-A0A419DG17-F1
#
_entry.id   AF-A0A419DG17-F1
#
_cell.length_a   1.000
_cell.length_b   1.000
_cell.length_c   1.000
_cell.angle_alpha   90.00
_cell.angle_beta   90.00
_cell.angle_gamma   90.00
#
_symmetry.space_group_name_H-M   'P 1'
#
loop_
_entity.id
_entity.type
_entity.pdbx_description
1 polymer ?
#
loop_
_entity_poly.entity_id
_entity_poly.type
_entity_poly.pdbx_seq_one_letter_code
_entity_poly.pdbx_strand_id
1 'polypeptide(L)'
;MKISERGACLEQRNKTRKIFSPIALLVLLAAFLGIWISVFASSEKNLEVTFFDVGQGDSALIEFPDGKNALIDGGPDKKVLEGLGKEMPFYRRKLDIIFLSHPHADHLAGIIHVMKRYEVGRIVMTDAIHTSPEYEEFLKIIKEKNIPVTKTVQGTEFDFGNSAEAKILYHEGALKTENLNDTSAIIFLNYQESGFLFMGDLEKDASGSILTLNPELSTDVIKVPHHGSQDAFNENLYQKTGAKYAVISVGANKYGHPYPPLLDFFQNSNIKLLRTDQDGNIEFVSDGRNLKNK
;
A
#
# COMPACT_ATOMS: atom_id res chain seq x y z
N MET A 1 63.37 71.40 -23.32
CA MET A 1 62.38 70.74 -24.20
C MET A 1 62.19 69.34 -23.62
N LYS A 2 61.23 69.01 -22.72
CA LYS A 2 59.75 68.94 -22.84
C LYS A 2 59.38 68.26 -24.19
N ILE A 3 58.65 67.14 -24.28
CA ILE A 3 57.32 66.80 -23.69
C ILE A 3 57.01 65.27 -23.83
N SER A 4 56.23 64.77 -22.84
CA SER A 4 55.23 63.67 -22.76
C SER A 4 55.57 62.23 -23.17
N GLU A 5 55.45 61.23 -22.30
CA GLU A 5 54.25 60.64 -21.67
C GLU A 5 53.22 60.00 -22.63
N ARG A 6 53.01 58.69 -22.44
CA ARG A 6 51.83 57.82 -22.60
C ARG A 6 52.37 56.43 -22.99
N GLY A 7 52.33 55.39 -22.16
CA GLY A 7 51.15 54.91 -21.44
C GLY A 7 50.66 53.65 -22.14
N ALA A 8 51.25 52.50 -21.81
CA ALA A 8 50.69 51.19 -22.12
C ALA A 8 50.65 50.39 -20.82
N CYS A 9 49.51 50.52 -20.15
CA CYS A 9 49.13 49.78 -18.96
C CYS A 9 49.14 48.28 -19.29
N LEU A 10 50.10 47.55 -18.73
CA LEU A 10 50.07 46.09 -18.66
C LEU A 10 48.95 45.71 -17.68
N GLU A 11 47.76 45.48 -18.20
CA GLU A 11 46.66 44.89 -17.44
C GLU A 11 46.98 43.41 -17.20
N GLN A 12 47.84 43.13 -16.21
CA GLN A 12 47.97 41.81 -15.62
C GLN A 12 46.63 41.44 -14.97
N ARG A 13 45.76 40.79 -15.74
CA ARG A 13 44.63 40.02 -15.22
C ARG A 13 45.18 38.94 -14.29
N ASN A 14 45.31 39.27 -13.01
CA ASN A 14 45.51 38.30 -11.93
C ASN A 14 44.27 37.39 -11.88
N LYS A 15 44.30 36.30 -12.66
CA LYS A 15 43.44 35.14 -12.43
C LYS A 15 43.90 34.48 -11.14
N THR A 16 43.43 35.00 -10.00
CA THR A 16 43.44 34.28 -8.73
C THR A 16 42.58 33.03 -8.91
N ARG A 17 43.19 31.95 -9.41
CA ARG A 17 42.64 30.60 -9.23
C ARG A 17 42.62 30.38 -7.72
N LYS A 18 41.44 30.58 -7.10
CA LYS A 18 41.19 30.15 -5.73
C LYS A 18 41.36 28.64 -5.71
N ILE A 19 42.58 28.17 -5.43
CA ILE A 19 42.86 26.76 -5.16
C ILE A 19 42.18 26.52 -3.82
N PHE A 20 41.05 25.81 -3.84
CA PHE A 20 40.41 25.36 -2.61
C PHE A 20 41.44 24.56 -1.81
N SER A 21 41.61 24.90 -0.53
CA SER A 21 42.51 24.15 0.35
C SER A 21 42.10 22.67 0.32
N PRO A 22 43.04 21.73 0.18
CA PRO A 22 42.73 20.28 0.20
C PRO A 22 41.96 19.89 1.47
N ILE A 23 42.14 20.64 2.56
CA ILE A 23 41.40 20.48 3.82
C ILE A 23 39.91 20.81 3.63
N ALA A 24 39.57 21.87 2.90
CA ALA A 24 38.18 22.25 2.63
C ALA A 24 37.47 21.19 1.76
N LEU A 25 38.19 20.60 0.80
CA LEU A 25 37.65 19.53 -0.04
C LEU A 25 37.40 18.25 0.78
N LEU A 26 38.32 17.89 1.68
CA LEU A 26 38.17 16.75 2.60
C LEU A 26 37.00 16.94 3.56
N VAL A 27 36.80 18.15 4.10
CA VAL A 27 35.66 18.46 4.97
C VAL A 27 34.34 18.34 4.21
N LEU A 28 34.27 18.86 2.98
CA LEU A 28 33.07 18.72 2.15
C LEU A 28 32.78 17.26 1.79
N LEU A 29 33.82 16.47 1.50
CA LEU A 29 33.68 15.04 1.22
C LEU A 29 33.22 14.26 2.46
N ALA A 30 33.78 14.56 3.63
CA ALA A 30 33.37 13.93 4.89
C ALA A 30 31.95 14.33 5.29
N ALA A 31 31.54 15.58 5.09
CA ALA A 31 30.17 16.02 5.30
C ALA A 31 29.20 15.33 4.33
N PHE A 32 29.58 15.22 3.05
CA PHE A 32 28.81 14.48 2.05
C PHE A 32 28.66 13.00 2.45
N LEU A 33 29.76 12.32 2.78
CA LEU A 33 29.73 10.94 3.27
C LEU A 33 28.92 10.80 4.56
N GLY A 34 29.03 11.73 5.51
CA GLY A 34 28.25 11.71 6.76
C GLY A 34 26.75 11.83 6.51
N ILE A 35 26.35 12.67 5.56
CA ILE A 35 24.95 12.77 5.10
C ILE A 35 24.51 11.43 4.49
N TRP A 36 25.31 10.83 3.61
CA TRP A 36 24.95 9.54 3.02
C TRP A 36 24.93 8.39 4.04
N ILE A 37 25.88 8.34 4.96
CA ILE A 37 25.89 7.37 6.05
C ILE A 37 24.66 7.57 6.93
N SER A 38 24.24 8.80 7.25
CA SER A 38 23.01 9.03 8.01
C SER A 38 21.75 8.66 7.22
N VAL A 39 21.76 8.80 5.89
CA VAL A 39 20.66 8.39 5.01
C VAL A 39 20.60 6.86 4.89
N PHE A 40 21.74 6.17 4.94
CA PHE A 40 21.86 4.72 4.78
C PHE A 40 22.05 3.94 6.08
N ALA A 41 22.27 4.62 7.21
CA ALA A 41 22.29 4.01 8.53
C ALA A 41 20.85 3.57 8.81
N SER A 42 20.58 2.32 8.46
CA SER A 42 19.30 1.68 8.65
C SER A 42 19.01 1.63 10.15
N SER A 43 18.20 2.56 10.64
CA SER A 43 17.19 2.13 11.60
C SER A 43 16.40 1.04 10.91
N GLU A 44 16.15 -0.11 11.57
CA GLU A 44 15.15 -1.05 11.06
C GLU A 44 13.91 -0.24 10.72
N LYS A 45 13.52 -0.26 9.43
CA LYS A 45 12.35 0.48 9.01
C LYS A 45 11.14 -0.25 9.57
N ASN A 46 10.18 0.52 10.07
CA ASN A 46 8.92 -0.05 10.53
C ASN A 46 8.14 -0.62 9.35
N LEU A 47 7.22 -1.55 9.63
CA LEU A 47 6.14 -1.85 8.70
C LEU A 47 5.17 -0.66 8.72
N GLU A 48 4.88 -0.08 7.55
CA GLU A 48 3.85 0.96 7.41
C GLU A 48 2.73 0.46 6.50
N VAL A 49 1.48 0.65 6.93
CA VAL A 49 0.28 0.27 6.19
C VAL A 49 -0.65 1.48 6.11
N THR A 50 -0.92 1.94 4.89
CA THR A 50 -1.74 3.13 4.63
C THR A 50 -2.95 2.74 3.80
N PHE A 51 -4.14 2.88 4.37
CA PHE A 51 -5.41 2.78 3.65
C PHE A 51 -5.72 4.14 3.03
N PHE A 52 -5.81 4.20 1.70
CA PHE A 52 -6.04 5.45 0.98
C PHE A 52 -7.51 5.85 0.95
N ASP A 53 -7.79 7.13 1.14
CA ASP A 53 -9.08 7.71 0.75
C ASP A 53 -9.17 7.86 -0.77
N VAL A 54 -9.67 6.79 -1.40
CA VAL A 54 -9.95 6.73 -2.84
C VAL A 54 -11.45 6.93 -3.15
N GLY A 55 -12.27 7.27 -2.15
CA GLY A 55 -13.72 7.28 -2.25
C GLY A 55 -14.33 5.89 -2.08
N GLN A 56 -15.33 5.55 -2.90
CA GLN A 56 -15.95 4.22 -2.88
C GLN A 56 -15.03 3.21 -3.58
N GLY A 57 -14.31 2.43 -2.77
CA GLY A 57 -13.37 1.42 -3.25
C GLY A 57 -12.25 1.16 -2.24
N ASP A 58 -11.39 0.20 -2.54
CA ASP A 58 -10.27 -0.17 -1.68
C ASP A 58 -8.93 0.13 -2.34
N SER A 59 -8.03 0.71 -1.55
CA SER A 59 -6.61 0.74 -1.89
C SER A 59 -5.77 0.89 -0.62
N ALA A 60 -4.77 0.03 -0.45
CA ALA A 60 -3.84 0.10 0.67
C ALA A 60 -2.39 -0.09 0.21
N LEU A 61 -1.51 0.80 0.64
CA LEU A 61 -0.06 0.67 0.46
C LEU A 61 0.55 -0.01 1.68
N ILE A 62 1.41 -0.99 1.45
CA ILE A 62 2.25 -1.63 2.46
C ILE A 62 3.71 -1.30 2.13
N GLU A 63 4.41 -0.69 3.07
CA GLU A 63 5.85 -0.45 2.99
C GLU A 63 6.56 -1.34 4.01
N PHE A 64 7.35 -2.27 3.50
CA PHE A 64 8.01 -3.29 4.31
C PHE A 64 9.32 -2.78 4.91
N PRO A 65 9.75 -3.33 6.07
CA PRO A 65 11.03 -3.02 6.69
C PRO A 65 12.25 -3.16 5.78
N ASP A 66 12.22 -4.11 4.84
CA ASP A 66 13.31 -4.37 3.89
C ASP A 66 13.37 -3.37 2.71
N GLY A 67 12.40 -2.45 2.64
CA GLY A 67 12.28 -1.50 1.55
C GLY A 67 11.67 -2.09 0.27
N LYS A 68 10.92 -3.18 0.35
CA LYS A 68 9.91 -3.53 -0.66
C LYS A 68 8.59 -2.82 -0.37
N ASN A 69 7.77 -2.63 -1.39
CA ASN A 69 6.41 -2.09 -1.24
C ASN A 69 5.39 -2.96 -1.98
N ALA A 70 4.20 -3.10 -1.40
CA ALA A 70 3.06 -3.72 -2.04
C ALA A 70 1.84 -2.80 -2.07
N LEU A 71 1.05 -2.88 -3.13
CA LEU A 71 -0.25 -2.22 -3.21
C LEU A 71 -1.34 -3.29 -3.20
N ILE A 72 -2.31 -3.18 -2.29
CA ILE A 72 -3.54 -3.99 -2.30
C ILE A 72 -4.63 -3.13 -2.89
N ASP A 73 -5.16 -3.53 -4.04
CA ASP A 73 -6.19 -2.81 -4.80
C ASP A 73 -5.81 -1.35 -5.16
N GLY A 74 -6.52 -0.77 -6.13
CA GLY A 74 -6.24 0.55 -6.69
C GLY A 74 -7.33 1.58 -6.49
N GLY A 75 -8.48 1.21 -5.95
CA GLY A 75 -9.64 2.10 -5.93
C GLY A 75 -10.30 2.27 -7.31
N PRO A 76 -11.35 3.10 -7.37
CA PRO A 76 -12.17 3.28 -8.57
C PRO A 76 -11.51 4.13 -9.66
N ASP A 77 -10.46 4.88 -9.33
CA ASP A 77 -9.88 5.85 -10.27
C ASP A 77 -8.41 6.19 -9.94
N LYS A 78 -7.92 7.28 -10.55
CA LYS A 78 -6.54 7.74 -10.43
C LYS A 78 -6.17 8.32 -9.05
N LYS A 79 -7.09 8.48 -8.09
CA LYS A 79 -6.81 9.03 -6.74
C LYS A 79 -5.74 8.25 -6.00
N VAL A 80 -5.62 6.93 -6.22
CA VAL A 80 -4.52 6.12 -5.68
C VAL A 80 -3.14 6.69 -6.02
N LEU A 81 -2.98 7.35 -7.17
CA LEU A 81 -1.71 8.00 -7.54
C LEU A 81 -1.36 9.19 -6.65
N GLU A 82 -2.38 9.89 -6.13
CA GLU A 82 -2.19 10.98 -5.17
C GLU A 82 -1.75 10.43 -3.82
N GLY A 83 -2.36 9.33 -3.35
CA GLY A 83 -1.94 8.61 -2.16
C GLY A 83 -0.49 8.12 -2.27
N LEU A 84 -0.18 7.35 -3.32
CA LEU A 84 1.18 6.89 -3.60
C LEU A 84 2.20 8.03 -3.69
N GLY A 85 1.81 9.18 -4.26
CA GLY A 85 2.70 10.34 -4.37
C GLY A 85 2.95 11.09 -3.06
N LYS A 86 2.09 10.90 -2.06
CA LYS A 86 2.27 11.44 -0.69
C LYS A 86 3.16 10.52 0.14
N GLU A 87 2.90 9.22 0.11
CA GLU A 87 3.62 8.25 0.95
C GLU A 87 5.00 7.91 0.38
N MET A 88 5.08 7.63 -0.93
CA MET A 88 6.34 7.21 -1.54
C MET A 88 7.17 8.41 -1.99
N PRO A 89 8.50 8.40 -1.76
CA PRO A 89 9.40 9.42 -2.29
C PRO A 89 9.27 9.56 -3.82
N PHE A 90 9.34 10.78 -4.36
CA PHE A 90 9.08 11.06 -5.78
C PHE A 90 9.92 10.23 -6.78
N TYR A 91 11.13 9.81 -6.37
CA TYR A 91 12.07 9.01 -7.16
C TYR A 91 11.76 7.50 -7.08
N ARG A 92 10.98 7.05 -6.10
CA ARG A 92 10.59 5.66 -5.93
C ARG A 92 9.32 5.40 -6.74
N ARG A 93 9.50 4.87 -7.95
CA ARG A 93 8.41 4.58 -8.90
C ARG A 93 8.27 3.10 -9.20
N LYS A 94 8.50 2.26 -8.19
CA LYS A 94 8.37 0.80 -8.28
C LYS A 94 7.48 0.27 -7.17
N LEU A 95 6.55 -0.60 -7.53
CA LEU A 95 5.80 -1.47 -6.61
C LEU A 95 6.29 -2.90 -6.85
N ASP A 96 6.79 -3.55 -5.81
CA ASP A 96 7.32 -4.90 -5.95
C ASP A 96 6.20 -5.91 -6.21
N ILE A 97 5.06 -5.71 -5.54
CA ILE A 97 3.86 -6.53 -5.70
C ILE A 97 2.61 -5.65 -5.77
N ILE A 98 1.69 -5.98 -6.66
CA ILE A 98 0.30 -5.53 -6.57
C ILE A 98 -0.56 -6.75 -6.28
N PHE A 99 -1.33 -6.72 -5.20
CA PHE A 99 -2.40 -7.66 -4.94
C PHE A 99 -3.71 -7.07 -5.45
N LEU A 100 -4.42 -7.82 -6.28
CA LEU A 100 -5.79 -7.50 -6.67
C LEU A 100 -6.72 -8.51 -5.97
N SER A 101 -7.62 -8.02 -5.13
CA SER A 101 -8.58 -8.85 -4.41
C SER A 101 -9.54 -9.53 -5.38
N HIS A 102 -10.28 -8.76 -6.18
CA HIS A 102 -11.25 -9.24 -7.17
C HIS A 102 -11.43 -8.19 -8.29
N PRO A 103 -12.09 -8.53 -9.42
CA PRO A 103 -12.00 -7.73 -10.64
C PRO A 103 -13.02 -6.58 -10.76
N HIS A 104 -13.69 -6.17 -9.68
CA HIS A 104 -14.59 -5.00 -9.74
C HIS A 104 -13.82 -3.68 -9.90
N ALA A 105 -14.47 -2.70 -10.52
CA ALA A 105 -13.83 -1.47 -10.96
C ALA A 105 -13.33 -0.61 -9.79
N ASP A 106 -14.03 -0.59 -8.66
CA ASP A 106 -13.66 0.09 -7.42
C ASP A 106 -12.47 -0.54 -6.69
N HIS A 107 -11.95 -1.65 -7.19
CA HIS A 107 -10.70 -2.27 -6.76
C HIS A 107 -9.63 -2.22 -7.87
N LEU A 108 -10.03 -2.43 -9.12
CA LEU A 108 -9.12 -2.64 -10.24
C LEU A 108 -8.75 -1.37 -11.00
N ALA A 109 -9.68 -0.42 -11.16
CA ALA A 109 -9.52 0.66 -12.14
C ALA A 109 -8.31 1.57 -11.84
N GLY A 110 -8.03 1.84 -10.57
CA GLY A 110 -6.85 2.60 -10.18
C GLY A 110 -5.53 1.87 -10.47
N ILE A 111 -5.50 0.53 -10.43
CA ILE A 111 -4.30 -0.25 -10.77
C ILE A 111 -3.88 -0.01 -12.22
N ILE A 112 -4.83 0.14 -13.16
CA ILE A 112 -4.54 0.50 -14.55
C ILE A 112 -3.75 1.81 -14.63
N HIS A 113 -4.13 2.80 -13.83
CA HIS A 113 -3.43 4.09 -13.77
C HIS A 113 -2.06 3.99 -13.12
N VAL A 114 -1.91 3.12 -12.11
CA VAL A 114 -0.64 2.79 -11.45
C VAL A 114 0.31 2.13 -12.43
N MET A 115 -0.10 1.08 -13.13
CA MET A 115 0.73 0.34 -14.10
C MET A 115 1.23 1.22 -15.27
N LYS A 116 0.52 2.31 -15.57
CA LYS A 116 0.95 3.31 -16.57
C LYS A 116 2.07 4.22 -16.08
N ARG A 117 2.29 4.36 -14.76
CA ARG A 117 3.23 5.32 -14.14
C ARG A 117 4.31 4.70 -13.27
N TYR A 118 4.06 3.51 -12.73
CA TYR A 118 4.96 2.77 -11.86
C TYR A 118 5.46 1.51 -12.59
N GLU A 119 6.70 1.14 -12.30
CA GLU A 119 7.20 -0.20 -12.56
C GLU A 119 6.52 -1.17 -11.57
N VAL A 120 6.03 -2.31 -12.09
CA VAL A 120 5.34 -3.32 -11.29
C VAL A 120 6.12 -4.62 -11.40
N GLY A 121 6.63 -5.11 -10.27
CA GLY A 121 7.44 -6.32 -10.22
C GLY A 121 6.64 -7.59 -10.48
N ARG A 122 5.45 -7.70 -9.89
CA ARG A 122 4.47 -8.76 -10.17
C ARG A 122 3.07 -8.36 -9.73
N ILE A 123 2.08 -9.05 -10.28
CA ILE A 123 0.68 -8.98 -9.87
C ILE A 123 0.29 -10.33 -9.28
N VAL A 124 -0.38 -10.29 -8.13
CA VAL A 124 -1.01 -11.43 -7.48
C VAL A 124 -2.52 -11.22 -7.54
N MET A 125 -3.25 -12.16 -8.13
CA MET A 125 -4.70 -12.03 -8.32
C MET A 125 -5.37 -13.40 -8.36
N THR A 126 -6.69 -13.44 -8.18
CA THR A 126 -7.45 -14.70 -8.29
C THR A 126 -7.66 -15.13 -9.74
N ASP A 127 -8.25 -16.32 -9.91
CA ASP A 127 -8.68 -16.82 -11.23
C ASP A 127 -10.03 -16.23 -11.68
N ALA A 128 -10.60 -15.30 -10.92
CA ALA A 128 -11.83 -14.62 -11.29
C ALA A 128 -11.66 -13.86 -12.61
N ILE A 129 -12.65 -14.05 -13.49
CA ILE A 129 -12.72 -13.41 -14.80
C ILE A 129 -13.91 -12.47 -14.79
N HIS A 130 -13.70 -11.25 -15.30
CA HIS A 130 -14.76 -10.29 -15.56
C HIS A 130 -14.70 -9.88 -17.04
N THR A 131 -15.82 -9.48 -17.62
CA THR A 131 -15.90 -8.94 -18.99
C THR A 131 -16.06 -7.43 -19.02
N SER A 132 -15.55 -6.73 -18.00
CA SER A 132 -15.63 -5.27 -17.93
C SER A 132 -14.51 -4.64 -18.79
N PRO A 133 -14.74 -3.44 -19.36
CA PRO A 133 -13.70 -2.72 -20.10
C PRO A 133 -12.42 -2.49 -19.29
N GLU A 134 -12.55 -2.24 -17.98
CA GLU A 134 -11.44 -2.06 -17.06
C GLU A 134 -10.62 -3.35 -16.93
N TYR A 135 -11.26 -4.49 -16.72
CA TYR A 135 -10.57 -5.77 -16.61
C TYR A 135 -9.86 -6.16 -17.92
N GLU A 136 -10.49 -5.91 -19.08
CA GLU A 136 -9.86 -6.14 -20.39
C GLU A 136 -8.61 -5.27 -20.61
N GLU A 137 -8.69 -3.97 -20.29
CA GLU A 137 -7.55 -3.05 -20.37
C GLU A 137 -6.44 -3.45 -19.37
N PHE A 138 -6.80 -3.89 -18.17
CA PHE A 138 -5.84 -4.42 -17.19
C PHE A 138 -5.07 -5.62 -17.73
N LEU A 139 -5.75 -6.63 -18.27
CA LEU A 139 -5.12 -7.80 -18.88
C LEU A 139 -4.24 -7.43 -20.09
N LYS A 140 -4.69 -6.47 -20.89
CA LYS A 140 -3.91 -5.95 -22.02
C LYS A 140 -2.60 -5.31 -21.55
N ILE A 141 -2.61 -4.46 -20.53
CA ILE A 141 -1.39 -3.82 -20.02
C ILE A 141 -0.44 -4.86 -19.41
N ILE A 142 -0.95 -5.87 -18.69
CA ILE A 142 -0.14 -6.99 -18.18
C ILE A 142 0.65 -7.61 -19.33
N LYS A 143 -0.03 -7.92 -20.44
CA LYS A 143 0.58 -8.54 -21.63
C LYS A 143 1.57 -7.60 -22.32
N GLU A 144 1.20 -6.34 -22.54
CA GLU A 144 2.05 -5.35 -23.21
C GLU A 144 3.35 -5.08 -22.44
N LYS A 145 3.27 -5.04 -21.11
CA LYS A 145 4.42 -4.79 -20.23
C LYS A 145 5.15 -6.05 -19.77
N ASN A 146 4.66 -7.24 -20.14
CA ASN A 146 5.16 -8.54 -19.67
C ASN A 146 5.27 -8.60 -18.13
N ILE A 147 4.26 -8.10 -17.42
CA ILE A 147 4.26 -8.11 -15.96
C ILE A 147 3.99 -9.55 -15.49
N PRO A 148 4.85 -10.14 -14.64
CA PRO A 148 4.61 -11.47 -14.07
C PRO A 148 3.31 -11.51 -13.28
N VAL A 149 2.50 -12.55 -13.52
CA VAL A 149 1.24 -12.79 -12.80
C VAL A 149 1.35 -14.09 -12.01
N THR A 150 1.06 -14.03 -10.71
CA THR A 150 0.87 -15.17 -9.84
C THR A 150 -0.62 -15.30 -9.53
N LYS A 151 -1.22 -16.44 -9.88
CA LYS A 151 -2.57 -16.75 -9.45
C LYS A 151 -2.57 -17.15 -7.98
N THR A 152 -3.53 -16.65 -7.21
CA THR A 152 -3.67 -17.08 -5.83
C THR A 152 -3.94 -18.58 -5.80
N VAL A 153 -3.20 -19.29 -4.95
CA VAL A 153 -3.50 -20.67 -4.53
C VAL A 153 -3.52 -20.68 -3.01
N GLN A 154 -4.35 -21.52 -2.39
CA GLN A 154 -4.46 -21.57 -0.94
C GLN A 154 -3.13 -21.83 -0.27
N GLY A 155 -2.82 -21.04 0.76
CA GLY A 155 -1.56 -21.15 1.49
C GLY A 155 -0.35 -20.60 0.72
N THR A 156 -0.55 -19.88 -0.38
CA THR A 156 0.55 -19.12 -1.00
C THR A 156 1.06 -18.09 0.00
N GLU A 157 2.37 -18.14 0.26
CA GLU A 157 3.06 -17.27 1.19
C GLU A 157 4.07 -16.40 0.43
N PHE A 158 4.16 -15.13 0.84
CA PHE A 158 5.08 -14.14 0.31
C PHE A 158 5.94 -13.64 1.48
N ASP A 159 7.24 -13.93 1.42
CA ASP A 159 8.22 -13.47 2.39
C ASP A 159 8.85 -12.15 1.93
N PHE A 160 8.71 -11.12 2.76
CA PHE A 160 9.27 -9.79 2.54
C PHE A 160 10.49 -9.52 3.42
N GLY A 161 11.07 -10.55 4.04
CA GLY A 161 12.20 -10.43 4.94
C GLY A 161 11.85 -9.75 6.26
N ASN A 162 12.81 -9.69 7.18
CA ASN A 162 12.64 -9.07 8.50
C ASN A 162 11.42 -9.59 9.28
N SER A 163 10.99 -10.84 9.06
CA SER A 163 9.79 -11.44 9.67
C SER A 163 8.46 -10.82 9.21
N ALA A 164 8.44 -10.07 8.11
CA ALA A 164 7.19 -9.67 7.45
C ALA A 164 6.79 -10.72 6.40
N GLU A 165 5.61 -11.30 6.59
CA GLU A 165 5.05 -12.33 5.72
C GLU A 165 3.61 -11.99 5.34
N ALA A 166 3.24 -12.22 4.08
CA ALA A 166 1.83 -12.19 3.68
C ALA A 166 1.40 -13.58 3.23
N LYS A 167 0.27 -14.04 3.76
CA LYS A 167 -0.34 -15.32 3.42
C LYS A 167 -1.67 -15.10 2.74
N ILE A 168 -1.91 -15.86 1.67
CA ILE A 168 -3.22 -15.90 1.02
C ILE A 168 -4.09 -16.94 1.71
N LEU A 169 -5.15 -16.45 2.37
CA LEU A 169 -6.19 -17.27 2.97
C LEU A 169 -7.29 -17.56 1.94
N TYR A 170 -8.06 -18.61 2.20
CA TYR A 170 -9.17 -19.03 1.37
C TYR A 170 -10.40 -19.25 2.21
N HIS A 171 -11.54 -19.22 1.53
CA HIS A 171 -12.83 -19.55 2.08
C HIS A 171 -13.40 -20.78 1.34
N GLU A 172 -14.37 -21.45 1.96
CA GLU A 172 -15.03 -22.60 1.32
C GLU A 172 -15.85 -22.14 0.11
N GLY A 173 -15.62 -22.75 -1.06
CA GLY A 173 -16.37 -22.45 -2.28
C GLY A 173 -15.75 -21.38 -3.19
N ALA A 174 -14.60 -20.79 -2.84
CA ALA A 174 -13.94 -19.72 -3.60
C ALA A 174 -13.74 -20.04 -5.11
N LEU A 175 -13.49 -21.30 -5.46
CA LEU A 175 -13.27 -21.73 -6.85
C LEU A 175 -14.58 -22.03 -7.62
N LYS A 176 -15.72 -22.04 -6.95
CA LYS A 176 -17.03 -22.43 -7.51
C LYS A 176 -18.06 -21.32 -7.46
N THR A 177 -17.79 -20.23 -6.75
CA THR A 177 -18.73 -19.11 -6.64
C THR A 177 -18.82 -18.35 -7.96
N GLU A 178 -20.04 -17.94 -8.30
CA GLU A 178 -20.30 -17.00 -9.41
C GLU A 178 -20.32 -15.55 -8.91
N ASN A 179 -20.38 -15.33 -7.59
CA ASN A 179 -20.27 -14.01 -6.99
C ASN A 179 -18.82 -13.55 -7.00
N LEU A 180 -18.50 -12.52 -7.78
CA LEU A 180 -17.14 -11.98 -7.90
C LEU A 180 -16.62 -11.41 -6.58
N ASN A 181 -17.49 -10.89 -5.71
CA ASN A 181 -17.11 -10.44 -4.37
C ASN A 181 -16.49 -11.59 -3.57
N ASP A 182 -17.13 -12.76 -3.61
CA ASP A 182 -16.65 -13.94 -2.93
C ASP A 182 -15.41 -14.55 -3.59
N THR A 183 -15.03 -14.12 -4.79
CA THR A 183 -13.72 -14.51 -5.35
C THR A 183 -12.54 -13.72 -4.77
N SER A 184 -12.78 -12.82 -3.81
CA SER A 184 -11.75 -11.95 -3.24
C SER A 184 -10.56 -12.73 -2.68
N ALA A 185 -9.35 -12.35 -3.10
CA ALA A 185 -8.13 -12.79 -2.45
C ALA A 185 -8.09 -12.25 -1.02
N ILE A 186 -8.00 -13.15 -0.04
CA ILE A 186 -7.87 -12.77 1.37
C ILE A 186 -6.39 -12.73 1.72
N ILE A 187 -5.90 -11.58 2.17
CA ILE A 187 -4.49 -11.35 2.49
C ILE A 187 -4.38 -11.17 3.99
N PHE A 188 -3.70 -12.12 4.64
CA PHE A 188 -3.28 -11.99 6.02
C PHE A 188 -1.81 -11.59 6.04
N LEU A 189 -1.54 -10.35 6.45
CA LEU A 189 -0.20 -9.81 6.62
C LEU A 189 0.18 -9.93 8.09
N ASN A 190 1.30 -10.57 8.37
CA ASN A 190 1.86 -10.71 9.70
C ASN A 190 3.26 -10.10 9.72
N TYR A 191 3.53 -9.27 10.73
CA TYR A 191 4.86 -8.75 11.03
C TYR A 191 5.08 -8.86 12.53
N GLN A 192 5.75 -9.94 12.93
CA GLN A 192 5.98 -10.29 14.33
C GLN A 192 4.67 -10.32 15.14
N GLU A 193 4.43 -9.37 16.04
CA GLU A 193 3.21 -9.28 16.87
C GLU A 193 2.11 -8.40 16.25
N SER A 194 2.28 -7.92 15.02
CA SER A 194 1.30 -7.07 14.32
C SER A 194 0.65 -7.79 13.14
N GLY A 195 -0.67 -7.98 13.22
CA GLY A 195 -1.48 -8.60 12.18
C GLY A 195 -2.40 -7.61 11.44
N PHE A 196 -2.52 -7.79 10.13
CA PHE A 196 -3.49 -7.10 9.27
C PHE A 196 -4.25 -8.11 8.41
N LEU A 197 -5.58 -7.95 8.32
CA LEU A 197 -6.44 -8.80 7.50
C LEU A 197 -7.19 -7.97 6.46
N PHE A 198 -6.97 -8.28 5.19
CA PHE A 198 -7.65 -7.68 4.03
C PHE A 198 -8.49 -8.74 3.34
N MET A 199 -9.77 -8.48 3.12
CA MET A 199 -10.72 -9.47 2.58
C MET A 199 -11.42 -9.02 1.31
N GLY A 200 -11.06 -7.86 0.73
CA GLY A 200 -11.79 -7.27 -0.39
C GLY A 200 -13.28 -7.15 -0.03
N ASP A 201 -14.12 -7.69 -0.90
CA ASP A 201 -15.58 -7.56 -0.80
C ASP A 201 -16.30 -8.82 -0.33
N LEU A 202 -15.55 -9.74 0.27
CA LEU A 202 -16.06 -11.02 0.75
C LEU A 202 -17.35 -10.88 1.59
N GLU A 203 -18.37 -11.65 1.24
CA GLU A 203 -19.66 -11.60 1.93
C GLU A 203 -19.67 -12.46 3.21
N LYS A 204 -20.77 -12.39 3.96
CA LYS A 204 -20.88 -12.94 5.31
C LYS A 204 -20.59 -14.45 5.37
N ASP A 205 -21.15 -15.24 4.46
CA ASP A 205 -21.00 -16.70 4.49
C ASP A 205 -19.55 -17.10 4.16
N ALA A 206 -18.96 -16.45 3.16
CA ALA A 206 -17.58 -16.68 2.76
C ALA A 206 -16.61 -16.27 3.90
N SER A 207 -16.77 -15.07 4.48
CA SER A 207 -15.96 -14.62 5.61
C SER A 207 -16.11 -15.51 6.86
N GLY A 208 -17.30 -16.08 7.09
CA GLY A 208 -17.52 -17.05 8.16
C GLY A 208 -16.68 -18.33 8.00
N SER A 209 -16.55 -18.84 6.77
CA SER A 209 -15.78 -20.06 6.52
C SER A 209 -14.26 -19.88 6.70
N ILE A 210 -13.73 -18.65 6.60
CA ILE A 210 -12.32 -18.36 6.92
C ILE A 210 -12.02 -18.76 8.36
N LEU A 211 -12.90 -18.41 9.31
CA LEU A 211 -12.72 -18.73 10.73
C LEU A 211 -12.80 -20.23 10.99
N THR A 212 -13.57 -20.97 10.20
CA THR A 212 -13.64 -22.43 10.28
C THR A 212 -12.33 -23.06 9.83
N LEU A 213 -11.75 -22.55 8.74
CA LEU A 213 -10.48 -23.05 8.18
C LEU A 213 -9.25 -22.57 8.96
N ASN A 214 -9.37 -21.45 9.67
CA ASN A 214 -8.29 -20.80 10.42
C ASN A 214 -8.80 -20.43 11.83
N PRO A 215 -9.05 -21.43 12.70
CA PRO A 215 -9.65 -21.18 14.02
C PRO A 215 -8.80 -20.30 14.94
N GLU A 216 -7.47 -20.25 14.71
CA GLU A 216 -6.51 -19.46 15.47
C GLU A 216 -6.23 -18.09 14.82
N LEU A 217 -6.99 -17.69 13.78
CA LEU A 217 -6.79 -16.42 13.10
C LEU A 217 -6.98 -15.24 14.07
N SER A 218 -5.91 -14.49 14.28
CA SER A 218 -5.87 -13.29 15.12
C SER A 218 -5.21 -12.15 14.34
N THR A 219 -5.73 -10.94 14.46
CA THR A 219 -5.22 -9.75 13.76
C THR A 219 -5.43 -8.51 14.61
N ASP A 220 -4.61 -7.47 14.44
CA ASP A 220 -4.80 -6.19 15.13
C ASP A 220 -5.69 -5.25 14.32
N VAL A 221 -5.54 -5.26 13.00
CA VAL A 221 -6.30 -4.43 12.07
C VAL A 221 -7.07 -5.32 11.12
N ILE A 222 -8.36 -5.03 10.96
CA ILE A 222 -9.21 -5.66 9.95
C ILE A 222 -9.71 -4.59 8.99
N LYS A 223 -9.49 -4.81 7.69
CA LYS A 223 -10.24 -4.07 6.68
C LYS A 223 -11.63 -4.69 6.62
N VAL A 224 -12.63 -3.93 7.06
CA VAL A 224 -14.05 -4.30 6.95
C VAL A 224 -14.38 -4.62 5.50
N PRO A 225 -14.86 -5.84 5.19
CA PRO A 225 -15.12 -6.22 3.81
C PRO A 225 -16.22 -5.38 3.18
N HIS A 226 -16.18 -5.26 1.85
CA HIS A 226 -17.26 -4.73 1.02
C HIS A 226 -17.74 -3.35 1.46
N HIS A 227 -16.77 -2.50 1.83
CA HIS A 227 -16.99 -1.13 2.29
C HIS A 227 -17.98 -1.00 3.47
N GLY A 228 -18.19 -2.08 4.23
CA GLY A 228 -19.19 -2.15 5.29
C GLY A 228 -20.61 -2.41 4.81
N SER A 229 -20.79 -3.15 3.72
CA SER A 229 -22.08 -3.64 3.23
C SER A 229 -22.82 -4.48 4.28
N GLN A 230 -24.16 -4.49 4.18
CA GLN A 230 -25.01 -5.41 4.95
C GLN A 230 -24.68 -6.88 4.63
N ASP A 231 -24.39 -7.18 3.37
CA ASP A 231 -24.15 -8.56 2.90
C ASP A 231 -22.82 -9.13 3.41
N ALA A 232 -21.88 -8.26 3.79
CA ALA A 232 -20.61 -8.62 4.40
C ALA A 232 -20.61 -8.56 5.94
N PHE A 233 -21.69 -8.10 6.57
CA PHE A 233 -21.70 -7.89 8.02
C PHE A 233 -21.70 -9.22 8.79
N ASN A 234 -20.57 -9.49 9.44
CA ASN A 234 -20.33 -10.70 10.22
C ASN A 234 -19.75 -10.36 11.61
N GLU A 235 -20.59 -10.25 12.64
CA GLU A 235 -20.14 -9.95 14.01
C GLU A 235 -19.11 -10.94 14.56
N ASN A 236 -19.31 -12.23 14.26
CA ASN A 236 -18.45 -13.31 14.74
C ASN A 236 -17.02 -13.21 14.19
N LEU A 237 -16.86 -12.66 12.98
CA LEU A 237 -15.54 -12.35 12.41
C LEU A 237 -14.78 -11.37 13.31
N TYR A 238 -15.38 -10.22 13.60
CA TYR A 238 -14.73 -9.17 14.40
C TYR A 238 -14.45 -9.61 15.84
N GLN A 239 -15.37 -10.38 16.44
CA GLN A 239 -15.21 -10.87 17.80
C GLN A 239 -14.11 -11.93 17.91
N LYS A 240 -13.98 -12.84 16.93
CA LYS A 240 -13.01 -13.94 16.99
C LYS A 240 -11.59 -13.51 16.64
N THR A 241 -11.41 -12.56 15.73
CA THR A 241 -10.05 -12.15 15.32
C THR A 241 -9.34 -11.30 16.37
N GLY A 242 -10.04 -10.81 17.39
CA GLY A 242 -9.43 -9.98 18.45
C GLY A 242 -8.94 -8.61 17.97
N ALA A 243 -9.48 -8.11 16.84
CA ALA A 243 -9.03 -6.87 16.23
C ALA A 243 -9.16 -5.67 17.17
N LYS A 244 -8.14 -4.82 17.17
CA LYS A 244 -8.13 -3.54 17.90
C LYS A 244 -8.69 -2.41 17.04
N TYR A 245 -8.50 -2.51 15.73
CA TYR A 245 -8.94 -1.52 14.75
C TYR A 245 -9.74 -2.16 13.62
N ALA A 246 -10.80 -1.49 13.21
CA ALA A 246 -11.55 -1.80 12.00
C ALA A 246 -11.47 -0.60 11.05
N VAL A 247 -11.05 -0.83 9.82
CA VAL A 247 -10.97 0.20 8.78
C VAL A 247 -12.06 -0.03 7.76
N ILE A 248 -12.91 0.97 7.53
CA ILE A 248 -13.83 0.99 6.41
C ILE A 248 -13.28 1.95 5.35
N SER A 249 -12.85 1.39 4.24
CA SER A 249 -12.58 2.17 3.02
C SER A 249 -13.90 2.37 2.29
N VAL A 250 -14.41 3.60 2.34
CA VAL A 250 -15.72 4.00 1.82
C VAL A 250 -15.67 5.45 1.40
N GLY A 251 -16.58 5.83 0.51
CA GLY A 251 -16.83 7.21 0.13
C GLY A 251 -18.30 7.43 -0.21
N ALA A 252 -18.62 8.58 -0.80
CA ALA A 252 -19.97 8.87 -1.27
C ALA A 252 -20.45 7.77 -2.24
N ASN A 253 -21.56 7.11 -1.89
CA ASN A 253 -22.10 5.98 -2.65
C ASN A 253 -23.62 5.98 -2.64
N LYS A 254 -24.21 5.11 -3.47
CA LYS A 254 -25.68 4.93 -3.58
C LYS A 254 -26.16 3.60 -2.98
N TYR A 255 -25.24 2.79 -2.47
CA TYR A 255 -25.49 1.44 -1.95
C TYR A 255 -26.01 1.48 -0.51
N GLY A 256 -25.83 2.61 0.19
CA GLY A 256 -26.16 2.72 1.61
C GLY A 256 -25.02 2.24 2.51
N HIS A 257 -23.79 2.19 1.99
CA HIS A 257 -22.61 1.86 2.77
C HIS A 257 -22.10 3.09 3.55
N PRO A 258 -21.61 2.93 4.78
CA PRO A 258 -21.64 1.71 5.57
C PRO A 258 -23.03 1.41 6.13
N TYR A 259 -23.35 0.12 6.29
CA TYR A 259 -24.60 -0.36 6.87
C TYR A 259 -24.78 0.12 8.32
N PRO A 260 -25.89 0.79 8.71
CA PRO A 260 -26.00 1.39 10.05
C PRO A 260 -25.82 0.41 11.22
N PRO A 261 -26.39 -0.81 11.23
CA PRO A 261 -26.14 -1.78 12.30
C PRO A 261 -24.68 -2.22 12.46
N LEU A 262 -23.86 -2.19 11.38
CA LEU A 262 -22.42 -2.40 11.49
C LEU A 262 -21.76 -1.26 12.28
N LEU A 263 -22.18 -0.02 12.05
CA LEU A 263 -21.67 1.15 12.79
C LEU A 263 -22.07 1.07 14.27
N ASP A 264 -23.32 0.71 14.54
CA ASP A 264 -23.82 0.51 15.91
C ASP A 264 -23.06 -0.61 16.62
N PHE A 265 -22.76 -1.72 15.92
CA PHE A 265 -21.92 -2.80 16.46
C PHE A 265 -20.56 -2.26 16.90
N PHE A 266 -19.85 -1.53 16.02
CA PHE A 266 -18.52 -1.03 16.35
C PHE A 266 -18.55 0.01 17.47
N GLN A 267 -19.56 0.89 17.50
CA GLN A 267 -19.75 1.86 18.57
C GLN A 267 -19.92 1.20 19.95
N ASN A 268 -20.50 0.00 19.99
CA ASN A 268 -20.70 -0.78 21.22
C ASN A 268 -19.62 -1.85 21.46
N SER A 269 -18.58 -1.89 20.63
CA SER A 269 -17.46 -2.82 20.74
C SER A 269 -16.21 -2.14 21.31
N ASN A 270 -15.19 -2.94 21.66
CA ASN A 270 -13.86 -2.41 22.02
C ASN A 270 -12.95 -2.19 20.79
N ILE A 271 -13.50 -2.31 19.58
CA ILE A 271 -12.77 -2.18 18.32
C ILE A 271 -12.89 -0.74 17.85
N LYS A 272 -11.77 -0.04 17.68
CA LYS A 272 -11.78 1.34 17.18
C LYS A 272 -12.11 1.34 15.68
N LEU A 273 -13.25 1.91 15.32
CA LEU A 273 -13.63 2.12 13.93
C LEU A 273 -12.94 3.36 13.35
N LEU A 274 -12.37 3.22 12.15
CA LEU A 274 -11.78 4.28 11.35
C LEU A 274 -12.38 4.24 9.94
N ARG A 275 -12.63 5.40 9.33
CA ARG A 275 -13.29 5.48 8.02
C ARG A 275 -12.58 6.45 7.10
N THR A 276 -12.26 6.03 5.88
CA THR A 276 -11.51 6.89 4.95
C THR A 276 -12.28 8.15 4.54
N ASP A 277 -13.62 8.10 4.49
CA ASP A 277 -14.44 9.28 4.17
C ASP A 277 -14.51 10.33 5.30
N GLN A 278 -14.10 9.97 6.51
CA GLN A 278 -14.11 10.86 7.67
C GLN A 278 -12.69 11.26 8.10
N ASP A 279 -11.78 10.29 8.09
CA ASP A 279 -10.41 10.41 8.60
C ASP A 279 -9.38 10.66 7.49
N GLY A 280 -9.77 10.53 6.21
CA GLY A 280 -8.84 10.60 5.07
C GLY A 280 -8.00 9.34 4.95
N ASN A 281 -6.70 9.49 4.66
CA ASN A 281 -5.77 8.36 4.69
C ASN A 281 -5.64 7.85 6.13
N ILE A 282 -5.71 6.54 6.32
CA ILE A 282 -5.54 5.91 7.63
C ILE A 282 -4.21 5.16 7.64
N GLU A 283 -3.29 5.61 8.50
CA GLU A 283 -1.94 5.10 8.57
C GLU A 283 -1.71 4.29 9.84
N PHE A 284 -1.02 3.16 9.68
CA PHE A 284 -0.53 2.32 10.76
C PHE A 284 0.97 2.12 10.62
N VAL A 285 1.67 2.15 11.76
CA VAL A 285 3.10 1.86 11.83
C VAL A 285 3.36 0.85 12.93
N SER A 286 4.12 -0.20 12.58
CA SER A 286 4.54 -1.25 13.50
C SER A 286 6.06 -1.38 13.55
N ASP A 287 6.60 -1.42 14.76
CA ASP A 287 8.00 -1.78 15.04
C ASP A 287 8.19 -3.30 15.27
N GLY A 288 7.13 -4.10 15.06
CA GLY A 288 7.09 -5.55 15.29
C GLY A 288 6.52 -5.95 16.65
N ARG A 289 6.40 -5.01 17.59
CA ARG A 289 5.77 -5.24 18.92
C ARG A 289 4.65 -4.25 19.20
N ASN A 290 4.85 -3.00 18.84
CA ASN A 290 3.91 -1.91 19.04
C ASN A 290 3.32 -1.50 17.70
N LEU A 291 2.00 -1.60 17.60
CA LEU A 291 1.23 -1.04 16.50
C LEU A 291 0.65 0.32 16.92
N LYS A 292 0.82 1.34 16.07
CA LYS A 292 0.25 2.69 16.27
C LYS A 292 -0.53 3.12 15.04
N ASN A 293 -1.73 3.66 15.25
CA ASN A 293 -2.48 4.43 14.26
C ASN A 293 -2.03 5.91 14.37
N LYS A 294 -1.45 6.46 13.29
CA LYS A 294 -0.91 7.83 13.23
C LYS A 294 -2.01 8.87 13.08
#